data_AF-A0A2H0H4T5-F1
#
_entry.id   AF-A0A2H0H4T5-F1
#
_cell.length_a   1.000
_cell.length_b   1.000
_cell.length_c   1.000
_cell.angle_alpha   90.00
_cell.angle_beta   90.00
_cell.angle_gamma   90.00
#
_symmetry.space_group_name_H-M   'P 1'
#
loop_
_entity.id
_entity.type
_entity.pdbx_description
1 polymer ?
#
loop_
_entity_poly.entity_id
_entity_poly.type
_entity_poly.pdbx_seq_one_letter_code
_entity_poly.pdbx_strand_id
1 'polypeptide(L)'
;MEFYSDLFKSKEEIEKEIAEIKDILFYFDTTNAELFSKQITQIQDREKVLLIKKALGNAKSLYNLIRLFGHFDLLEKIDFKKLAQLYRETENHLALLNTQEALKNNIDNTNLLNVALEDVLFHFTKISEEELILADELKDTLRKTRETLASNFDKKDPEFVSLYEELKRLFDKKNLDEITQEEMKQNIGALTKIYEKIKELNRQNNLLKDKYNSDPKYARIHKRIVENGTLSQKESHIFEALKSVKQDADLQVLQNTRLLENESYFTTQMMRLVIDQFKNKNNINLNAESSKYINNLVVNEYLNEFYGRAV
;
A
#
# COMPACT_ATOMS: atom_id res chain seq x y z
N MET A 1 1.54 -33.95 20.60
CA MET A 1 0.83 -35.23 20.44
C MET A 1 -0.52 -35.09 19.73
N GLU A 2 -0.98 -33.88 19.36
CA GLU A 2 -2.31 -33.66 18.74
C GLU A 2 -2.39 -33.91 17.22
N PHE A 3 -1.28 -34.15 16.52
CA PHE A 3 -1.28 -34.32 15.06
C PHE A 3 -1.50 -35.77 14.57
N TYR A 4 -1.60 -36.75 15.47
CA TYR A 4 -1.80 -38.17 15.11
C TYR A 4 -3.25 -38.66 15.35
N SER A 5 -4.08 -37.92 16.08
CA SER A 5 -5.50 -38.27 16.29
C SER A 5 -6.40 -37.93 15.10
N ASP A 6 -6.01 -36.98 14.24
CA ASP A 6 -6.75 -36.65 13.01
C ASP A 6 -6.55 -37.66 11.86
N LEU A 7 -5.62 -38.61 12.02
CA LEU A 7 -5.31 -39.63 11.02
C LEU A 7 -6.25 -40.84 11.05
N PHE A 8 -7.13 -40.97 12.05
CA PHE A 8 -8.08 -42.07 12.19
C PHE A 8 -9.42 -41.56 12.72
N LYS A 9 -10.19 -40.84 11.91
CA LYS A 9 -11.57 -40.48 12.27
C LYS A 9 -12.50 -41.65 11.98
N SER A 10 -13.30 -42.03 12.97
CA SER A 10 -14.37 -43.00 12.82
C SER A 10 -15.52 -42.42 11.99
N LYS A 11 -16.36 -43.31 11.43
CA LYS A 11 -17.55 -42.91 10.68
C LYS A 11 -18.49 -42.01 11.51
N GLU A 12 -18.65 -42.30 12.79
CA GLU A 12 -19.50 -41.56 13.73
C GLU A 12 -18.98 -40.13 13.98
N GLU A 13 -17.65 -39.97 14.10
CA GLU A 13 -17.02 -38.65 14.24
C GLU A 13 -17.18 -37.80 12.98
N ILE A 14 -17.02 -38.41 11.79
CA ILE A 14 -17.26 -37.74 10.51
C ILE A 14 -18.73 -37.29 10.41
N GLU A 15 -19.68 -38.12 10.81
CA GLU A 15 -21.10 -37.75 10.80
C GLU A 15 -21.43 -36.60 11.76
N LYS A 16 -20.80 -36.58 12.94
CA LYS A 16 -20.95 -35.49 13.90
C LYS A 16 -20.41 -34.17 13.35
N GLU A 17 -19.23 -34.16 12.74
CA GLU A 17 -18.67 -32.96 12.12
C GLU A 17 -19.50 -32.49 10.92
N ILE A 18 -20.08 -33.40 10.13
CA ILE A 18 -21.04 -33.04 9.07
C ILE A 18 -22.28 -32.36 9.66
N ALA A 19 -22.79 -32.83 10.80
CA ALA A 19 -23.93 -32.20 11.48
C ALA A 19 -23.57 -30.80 11.99
N GLU A 20 -22.41 -30.63 12.62
CA GLU A 20 -21.91 -29.33 13.09
C GLU A 20 -21.76 -28.32 11.93
N ILE A 21 -21.26 -28.77 10.77
CA ILE A 21 -21.18 -27.94 9.56
C ILE A 21 -22.58 -27.52 9.10
N LYS A 22 -23.56 -28.43 9.13
CA LYS A 22 -24.94 -28.12 8.75
C LYS A 22 -25.59 -27.13 9.71
N ASP A 23 -25.32 -27.24 11.02
CA ASP A 23 -25.86 -26.33 12.02
C ASP A 23 -25.29 -24.91 11.87
N ILE A 24 -23.98 -24.78 11.63
CA ILE A 24 -23.33 -23.48 11.39
C ILE A 24 -23.87 -22.84 10.10
N LEU A 25 -24.10 -23.65 9.07
CA LEU A 25 -24.60 -23.18 7.77
C LEU A 25 -26.13 -23.10 7.68
N PHE A 26 -26.86 -23.44 8.74
CA PHE A 26 -28.32 -23.61 8.71
C PHE A 26 -29.07 -22.34 8.28
N TYR A 27 -28.58 -21.18 8.70
CA TYR A 27 -29.17 -19.88 8.38
C TYR A 27 -28.80 -19.36 6.99
N PHE A 28 -27.93 -20.08 6.26
CA PHE A 28 -27.40 -19.67 4.98
C PHE A 28 -27.91 -20.55 3.84
N ASP A 29 -28.06 -19.96 2.66
CA ASP A 29 -28.42 -20.73 1.47
C ASP A 29 -27.21 -21.53 0.99
N THR A 30 -27.19 -22.82 1.27
CA THR A 30 -26.10 -23.70 0.82
C THR A 30 -26.28 -24.24 -0.59
N THR A 31 -27.40 -23.93 -1.26
CA THR A 31 -27.74 -24.45 -2.60
C THR A 31 -27.45 -23.41 -3.68
N ASN A 32 -27.70 -22.12 -3.41
CA ASN A 32 -27.38 -21.02 -4.30
C ASN A 32 -26.16 -20.23 -3.79
N ALA A 33 -25.04 -20.31 -4.51
CA ALA A 33 -23.79 -19.66 -4.12
C ALA A 33 -23.86 -18.13 -4.22
N GLU A 34 -24.67 -17.59 -5.14
CA GLU A 34 -24.83 -16.14 -5.27
C GLU A 34 -25.62 -15.57 -4.09
N LEU A 35 -26.66 -16.30 -3.66
CA LEU A 35 -27.49 -15.92 -2.52
C LEU A 35 -26.71 -16.05 -1.20
N PHE A 36 -25.90 -17.11 -1.08
CA PHE A 36 -24.92 -17.27 -0.01
C PHE A 36 -23.93 -16.10 0.05
N SER A 37 -23.34 -15.72 -1.10
CA SER A 37 -22.40 -14.61 -1.18
C SER A 37 -23.05 -13.33 -0.66
N LYS A 38 -24.26 -13.00 -1.12
CA LYS A 38 -25.02 -11.82 -0.64
C LYS A 38 -25.26 -11.87 0.87
N GLN A 39 -25.58 -13.04 1.43
CA GLN A 39 -25.78 -13.22 2.88
C GLN A 39 -24.48 -13.04 3.68
N ILE A 40 -23.37 -13.59 3.19
CA ILE A 40 -22.05 -13.47 3.83
C ILE A 40 -21.55 -12.03 3.78
N THR A 41 -21.73 -11.33 2.65
CA THR A 41 -21.31 -9.92 2.50
C THR A 41 -21.98 -8.98 3.51
N GLN A 42 -23.19 -9.32 3.97
CA GLN A 42 -23.89 -8.55 5.01
C GLN A 42 -23.25 -8.71 6.41
N ILE A 43 -22.40 -9.71 6.62
CA ILE A 43 -21.73 -9.95 7.90
C ILE A 43 -20.46 -9.12 7.97
N GLN A 44 -20.49 -8.08 8.82
CA GLN A 44 -19.33 -7.23 9.11
C GLN A 44 -18.47 -7.76 10.28
N ASP A 45 -18.97 -8.78 10.99
CA ASP A 45 -18.32 -9.39 12.14
C ASP A 45 -17.31 -10.47 11.69
N ARG A 46 -16.02 -10.15 11.82
CA ARG A 46 -14.90 -11.01 11.41
C ARG A 46 -14.89 -12.36 12.12
N GLU A 47 -15.27 -12.42 13.39
CA GLU A 47 -15.26 -13.69 14.14
C GLU A 47 -16.29 -14.67 13.59
N LYS A 48 -17.47 -14.17 13.20
CA LYS A 48 -18.52 -14.97 12.57
C LYS A 48 -18.10 -15.50 11.20
N VAL A 49 -17.49 -14.65 10.36
CA VAL A 49 -17.01 -15.08 9.03
C VAL A 49 -15.90 -16.14 9.16
N LEU A 50 -15.04 -16.01 10.18
CA LEU A 50 -13.97 -16.96 10.45
C LEU A 50 -14.49 -18.32 10.94
N LEU A 51 -15.58 -18.35 11.72
CA LEU A 51 -16.27 -19.57 12.09
C LEU A 51 -16.85 -20.29 10.87
N ILE A 52 -17.49 -19.56 9.96
CA ILE A 52 -18.05 -20.11 8.71
C ILE A 52 -16.93 -20.66 7.81
N LYS A 53 -15.80 -19.93 7.69
CA LYS A 53 -14.61 -20.40 6.95
C LYS A 53 -14.07 -21.70 7.53
N LYS A 54 -13.96 -21.81 8.87
CA LYS A 54 -13.50 -23.03 9.53
C LYS A 54 -14.43 -24.21 9.27
N ALA A 55 -15.74 -24.02 9.37
CA ALA A 55 -16.72 -25.06 9.09
C ALA A 55 -16.63 -25.57 7.63
N LEU A 56 -16.56 -24.65 6.66
CA LEU A 56 -16.42 -24.99 5.24
C LEU A 56 -15.04 -25.62 4.93
N GLY A 57 -13.98 -25.19 5.62
CA GLY A 57 -12.64 -25.78 5.52
C GLY A 57 -12.60 -27.22 6.06
N ASN A 58 -13.29 -27.46 7.19
CA ASN A 58 -13.45 -28.80 7.75
C ASN A 58 -14.19 -29.72 6.77
N ALA A 59 -15.22 -29.22 6.08
CA ALA A 59 -15.90 -30.01 5.04
C ALA A 59 -14.96 -30.50 3.94
N LYS A 60 -14.01 -29.66 3.51
CA LYS A 60 -12.99 -30.04 2.51
C LYS A 60 -12.04 -31.12 3.04
N SER A 61 -11.65 -31.03 4.30
CA SER A 61 -10.84 -32.06 4.96
C SER A 61 -11.60 -33.38 5.09
N LEU A 62 -12.88 -33.33 5.48
CA LEU A 62 -13.76 -34.50 5.58
C LEU A 62 -13.94 -35.21 4.23
N TYR A 63 -14.09 -34.46 3.13
CA TYR A 63 -14.15 -35.06 1.79
C TYR A 63 -12.94 -35.95 1.49
N ASN A 64 -11.73 -35.47 1.84
CA ASN A 64 -10.50 -36.23 1.63
C ASN A 64 -10.43 -37.45 2.56
N LEU A 65 -10.83 -37.32 3.82
CA LEU A 65 -10.85 -38.42 4.78
C LEU A 65 -11.87 -39.50 4.38
N ILE A 66 -13.08 -39.11 3.97
CA ILE A 66 -14.13 -40.04 3.51
C ILE A 66 -13.64 -40.88 2.32
N ARG A 67 -12.93 -40.27 1.37
CA ARG A 67 -12.35 -40.98 0.22
C ARG A 67 -11.18 -41.89 0.61
N LEU A 68 -10.37 -41.47 1.58
CA LEU A 68 -9.21 -42.23 2.07
C LEU A 68 -9.65 -43.50 2.83
N PHE A 69 -10.71 -43.42 3.64
CA PHE A 69 -11.22 -44.52 4.45
C PHE A 69 -12.35 -45.33 3.80
N GLY A 70 -12.80 -44.94 2.61
CA GLY A 70 -13.79 -45.69 1.83
C GLY A 70 -15.24 -45.57 2.34
N HIS A 71 -15.57 -44.53 3.12
CA HIS A 71 -16.92 -44.26 3.62
C HIS A 71 -17.80 -43.55 2.57
N PHE A 72 -17.86 -44.08 1.35
CA PHE A 72 -18.50 -43.42 0.21
C PHE A 72 -20.00 -43.10 0.43
N ASP A 73 -20.66 -43.81 1.33
CA ASP A 73 -22.06 -43.55 1.73
C ASP A 73 -22.26 -42.17 2.40
N LEU A 74 -21.20 -41.57 2.93
CA LEU A 74 -21.25 -40.21 3.49
C LEU A 74 -21.13 -39.12 2.43
N LEU A 75 -20.69 -39.45 1.20
CA LEU A 75 -20.56 -38.48 0.10
C LEU A 75 -21.92 -38.00 -0.41
N GLU A 76 -22.98 -38.80 -0.24
CA GLU A 76 -24.34 -38.44 -0.67
C GLU A 76 -25.07 -37.54 0.35
N LYS A 77 -24.58 -37.46 1.60
CA LYS A 77 -25.22 -36.69 2.67
C LYS A 77 -25.01 -35.18 2.57
N ILE A 78 -24.05 -34.73 1.75
CA ILE A 78 -23.69 -33.32 1.60
C ILE A 78 -23.00 -33.05 0.26
N ASP A 79 -23.30 -31.92 -0.37
CA ASP A 79 -22.65 -31.53 -1.63
C ASP A 79 -21.29 -30.86 -1.36
N PHE A 80 -20.25 -31.68 -1.26
CA PHE A 80 -18.88 -31.21 -1.04
C PHE A 80 -18.35 -30.28 -2.16
N LYS A 81 -18.85 -30.43 -3.39
CA LYS A 81 -18.46 -29.56 -4.50
C LYS A 81 -19.04 -28.17 -4.28
N LYS A 82 -20.28 -28.09 -3.82
CA LYS A 82 -20.92 -26.82 -3.49
C LYS A 82 -20.27 -26.15 -2.29
N LEU A 83 -19.98 -26.89 -1.22
CA LEU A 83 -19.28 -26.35 -0.05
C LEU A 83 -17.89 -25.80 -0.40
N ALA A 84 -17.17 -26.44 -1.33
CA ALA A 84 -15.90 -25.92 -1.82
C ALA A 84 -16.06 -24.61 -2.61
N GLN A 85 -17.20 -24.38 -3.26
CA GLN A 85 -17.53 -23.09 -3.89
C GLN A 85 -17.82 -22.04 -2.80
N LEU A 86 -18.68 -22.36 -1.83
CA LEU A 86 -19.04 -21.45 -0.73
C LEU A 86 -17.80 -21.05 0.10
N TYR A 87 -16.86 -21.98 0.31
CA TYR A 87 -15.59 -21.71 0.99
C TYR A 87 -14.81 -20.57 0.32
N ARG A 88 -14.77 -20.54 -1.02
CA ARG A 88 -14.08 -19.48 -1.76
C ARG A 88 -14.77 -18.13 -1.56
N GLU A 89 -16.10 -18.10 -1.61
CA GLU A 89 -16.87 -16.86 -1.35
C GLU A 89 -16.63 -16.33 0.07
N THR A 90 -16.62 -17.22 1.08
CA THR A 90 -16.32 -16.84 2.47
C THR A 90 -14.87 -16.37 2.64
N GLU A 91 -13.92 -17.00 1.96
CA GLU A 91 -12.51 -16.59 1.98
C GLU A 91 -12.30 -15.21 1.35
N ASN A 92 -12.96 -14.94 0.22
CA ASN A 92 -12.94 -13.65 -0.45
C ASN A 92 -13.51 -12.55 0.48
N HIS A 93 -14.65 -12.80 1.11
CA HIS A 93 -15.25 -11.82 2.03
C HIS A 93 -14.40 -11.60 3.29
N LEU A 94 -13.78 -12.65 3.83
CA LEU A 94 -12.87 -12.49 4.98
C LEU A 94 -11.63 -11.67 4.61
N ALA A 95 -11.09 -11.85 3.40
CA ALA A 95 -9.99 -11.03 2.90
C ALA A 95 -10.41 -9.55 2.81
N LEU A 96 -11.62 -9.27 2.32
CA LEU A 96 -12.19 -7.92 2.29
C LEU A 96 -12.30 -7.30 3.70
N LEU A 97 -12.79 -8.04 4.70
CA LEU A 97 -12.87 -7.53 6.07
C LEU A 97 -11.49 -7.24 6.66
N ASN A 98 -10.51 -8.11 6.39
CA ASN A 98 -9.14 -7.90 6.85
C ASN A 98 -8.51 -6.67 6.19
N THR A 99 -8.74 -6.43 4.90
CA THR A 99 -8.25 -5.21 4.23
C THR A 99 -8.92 -3.96 4.80
N GLN A 100 -10.23 -3.98 5.06
CA GLN A 100 -10.94 -2.88 5.70
C GLN A 100 -10.44 -2.57 7.12
N GLU A 101 -10.23 -3.59 7.96
CA GLU A 101 -9.68 -3.41 9.31
C GLU A 101 -8.26 -2.86 9.27
N ALA A 102 -7.44 -3.38 8.36
CA ALA A 102 -6.06 -2.94 8.22
C ALA A 102 -5.98 -1.48 7.73
N LEU A 103 -6.86 -1.06 6.81
CA LEU A 103 -6.97 0.33 6.36
C LEU A 103 -7.38 1.28 7.50
N LYS A 104 -8.26 0.84 8.41
CA LYS A 104 -8.66 1.60 9.60
C LYS A 104 -7.54 1.74 10.63
N ASN A 105 -6.67 0.73 10.76
CA ASN A 105 -5.67 0.66 11.81
C ASN A 105 -4.33 1.37 11.51
N ASN A 106 -4.22 2.15 10.41
CA ASN A 106 -3.26 3.27 10.25
C ASN A 106 -1.75 3.02 10.48
N ILE A 107 -1.27 1.77 10.58
CA ILE A 107 0.13 1.50 10.99
C ILE A 107 1.11 1.30 9.82
N ASP A 108 0.69 1.07 8.58
CA ASP A 108 1.65 0.92 7.46
C ASP A 108 1.14 1.48 6.12
N ASN A 109 1.12 2.81 6.02
CA ASN A 109 0.57 3.56 4.87
C ASN A 109 1.20 3.24 3.49
N THR A 110 2.29 2.50 3.36
CA THR A 110 2.87 2.19 2.03
C THR A 110 2.72 0.72 1.64
N ASN A 111 2.91 -0.22 2.57
CA ASN A 111 2.73 -1.64 2.28
C ASN A 111 1.26 -2.04 2.26
N LEU A 112 0.42 -1.39 3.06
CA LEU A 112 -0.96 -1.82 3.20
C LEU A 112 -1.84 -1.39 2.03
N LEU A 113 -1.55 -0.26 1.40
CA LEU A 113 -2.19 0.12 0.13
C LEU A 113 -1.74 -0.80 -1.01
N ASN A 114 -0.46 -1.19 -1.04
CA ASN A 114 0.03 -2.15 -2.04
C ASN A 114 -0.70 -3.50 -1.94
N VAL A 115 -0.98 -3.97 -0.72
CA VAL A 115 -1.71 -5.23 -0.44
C VAL A 115 -3.23 -5.06 -0.64
N ALA A 116 -3.84 -3.99 -0.12
CA ALA A 116 -5.28 -3.74 -0.29
C ALA A 116 -5.65 -3.52 -1.76
N LEU A 117 -4.80 -2.88 -2.56
CA LEU A 117 -5.01 -2.70 -4.00
C LEU A 117 -4.72 -3.97 -4.83
N GLU A 118 -4.01 -4.95 -4.28
CA GLU A 118 -3.81 -6.27 -4.90
C GLU A 118 -5.04 -7.17 -4.67
N ASP A 119 -5.69 -7.03 -3.51
CA ASP A 119 -6.90 -7.78 -3.12
C ASP A 119 -8.23 -7.16 -3.57
N VAL A 120 -8.25 -5.92 -4.09
CA VAL A 120 -9.43 -5.39 -4.82
C VAL A 120 -9.48 -6.02 -6.23
N LEU A 121 -9.49 -7.36 -6.27
CA LEU A 121 -10.05 -8.13 -7.36
C LEU A 121 -11.56 -8.07 -7.21
N PHE A 122 -12.10 -6.97 -7.69
CA PHE A 122 -13.52 -6.70 -7.80
C PHE A 122 -14.30 -7.94 -8.23
N HIS A 123 -15.28 -8.33 -7.41
CA HIS A 123 -16.36 -9.21 -7.82
C HIS A 123 -17.29 -8.43 -8.76
N PHE A 124 -16.85 -8.20 -9.99
CA PHE A 124 -17.74 -7.73 -11.04
C PHE A 124 -18.66 -8.90 -11.41
N THR A 125 -19.86 -8.91 -10.83
CA THR A 125 -20.93 -9.79 -11.31
C THR A 125 -21.13 -9.51 -12.79
N LYS A 126 -20.86 -10.54 -13.59
CA LYS A 126 -20.84 -10.52 -15.05
C LYS A 126 -22.21 -10.13 -15.61
N ILE A 127 -22.39 -8.88 -16.03
CA ILE A 127 -23.68 -8.39 -16.54
C ILE A 127 -23.59 -7.97 -18.02
N SER A 128 -22.43 -7.52 -18.56
CA SER A 128 -22.27 -7.22 -20.00
C SER A 128 -20.80 -7.17 -20.50
N GLU A 129 -20.57 -7.24 -21.82
CA GLU A 129 -19.22 -7.08 -22.44
C GLU A 129 -18.66 -5.66 -22.26
N GLU A 130 -19.51 -4.63 -22.29
CA GLU A 130 -19.09 -3.23 -22.11
C GLU A 130 -18.56 -2.95 -20.69
N GLU A 131 -19.15 -3.58 -19.67
CA GLU A 131 -18.68 -3.46 -18.29
C GLU A 131 -17.35 -4.19 -18.06
N LEU A 132 -17.10 -5.30 -18.76
CA LEU A 132 -15.80 -5.98 -18.70
C LEU A 132 -14.67 -5.11 -19.25
N ILE A 133 -14.90 -4.41 -20.36
CA ILE A 133 -13.91 -3.48 -20.95
C ILE A 133 -13.60 -2.33 -19.97
N LEU A 134 -14.62 -1.76 -19.33
CA LEU A 134 -14.44 -0.68 -18.36
C LEU A 134 -13.73 -1.16 -17.08
N ALA A 135 -14.01 -2.37 -16.63
CA ALA A 135 -13.32 -2.99 -15.50
C ALA A 135 -11.82 -3.18 -15.79
N ASP A 136 -11.48 -3.67 -16.99
CA ASP A 136 -10.08 -3.82 -17.42
C ASP A 136 -9.37 -2.46 -17.52
N GLU A 137 -10.03 -1.44 -18.08
CA GLU A 137 -9.48 -0.08 -18.17
C GLU A 137 -9.25 0.54 -16.78
N LEU A 138 -10.20 0.35 -15.85
CA LEU A 138 -10.08 0.80 -14.47
C LEU A 138 -8.89 0.14 -13.78
N LYS A 139 -8.75 -1.18 -13.93
CA LYS A 139 -7.64 -1.96 -13.37
C LYS A 139 -6.29 -1.51 -13.91
N ASP A 140 -6.19 -1.30 -15.22
CA ASP A 140 -4.94 -0.85 -15.83
C ASP A 140 -4.58 0.58 -15.43
N THR A 141 -5.56 1.48 -15.37
CA THR A 141 -5.36 2.86 -14.94
C THR A 141 -4.90 2.89 -13.48
N LEU A 142 -5.55 2.12 -12.61
CA LEU A 142 -5.17 2.01 -11.20
C LEU A 142 -3.75 1.48 -11.03
N ARG A 143 -3.41 0.41 -11.75
CA ARG A 143 -2.07 -0.18 -11.72
C ARG A 143 -1.01 0.84 -12.13
N LYS A 144 -1.23 1.56 -13.24
CA LYS A 144 -0.32 2.62 -13.71
C LYS A 144 -0.19 3.76 -12.71
N THR A 145 -1.28 4.21 -12.11
CA THR A 145 -1.28 5.23 -11.05
C THR A 145 -0.44 4.78 -9.85
N ARG A 146 -0.59 3.52 -9.42
CA ARG A 146 0.19 2.94 -8.32
C ARG A 146 1.68 2.88 -8.64
N GLU A 147 2.04 2.31 -9.78
CA GLU A 147 3.44 2.20 -10.23
C GLU A 147 4.08 3.60 -10.30
N THR A 148 3.33 4.58 -10.80
CA THR A 148 3.80 5.97 -10.90
C THR A 148 3.95 6.61 -9.52
N LEU A 149 3.01 6.43 -8.59
CA LEU A 149 3.15 6.89 -7.20
C LEU A 149 4.36 6.27 -6.52
N ALA A 150 4.53 4.95 -6.65
CA ALA A 150 5.65 4.23 -6.04
C ALA A 150 7.01 4.68 -6.57
N SER A 151 7.07 5.15 -7.83
CA SER A 151 8.29 5.65 -8.44
C SER A 151 8.75 7.04 -7.94
N ASN A 152 7.91 7.75 -7.19
CA ASN A 152 8.28 9.06 -6.63
C ASN A 152 9.29 8.88 -5.48
N PHE A 153 10.41 9.61 -5.54
CA PHE A 153 11.49 9.53 -4.54
C PHE A 153 11.28 10.44 -3.32
N ASP A 154 10.28 11.31 -3.34
CA ASP A 154 9.97 12.28 -2.29
C ASP A 154 8.52 12.12 -1.81
N LYS A 155 8.30 11.10 -0.99
CA LYS A 155 6.97 10.76 -0.45
C LYS A 155 6.42 11.77 0.55
N LYS A 156 7.24 12.73 0.98
CA LYS A 156 6.88 13.78 1.96
C LYS A 156 6.47 15.08 1.29
N ASP A 157 6.58 15.15 -0.04
CA ASP A 157 6.13 16.31 -0.81
C ASP A 157 4.65 16.60 -0.53
N PRO A 158 4.27 17.82 -0.11
CA PRO A 158 2.87 18.20 0.10
C PRO A 158 1.97 17.92 -1.10
N GLU A 159 2.46 18.11 -2.33
CA GLU A 159 1.71 17.81 -3.55
C GLU A 159 1.52 16.29 -3.71
N PHE A 160 2.57 15.49 -3.46
CA PHE A 160 2.47 14.04 -3.45
C PHE A 160 1.47 13.54 -2.39
N VAL A 161 1.55 14.07 -1.16
CA VAL A 161 0.66 13.70 -0.05
C VAL A 161 -0.79 14.05 -0.40
N SER A 162 -1.04 15.22 -0.96
CA SER A 162 -2.38 15.63 -1.42
C SER A 162 -2.94 14.67 -2.48
N LEU A 163 -2.13 14.32 -3.50
CA LEU A 163 -2.53 13.37 -4.54
C LEU A 163 -2.76 11.96 -3.98
N TYR A 164 -1.95 11.55 -3.00
CA TYR A 164 -2.08 10.28 -2.31
C TYR A 164 -3.37 10.22 -1.48
N GLU A 165 -3.69 11.28 -0.74
CA GLU A 165 -4.95 11.41 0.01
C GLU A 165 -6.17 11.46 -0.91
N GLU A 166 -6.08 12.15 -2.05
CA GLU A 166 -7.13 12.18 -3.07
C GLU A 166 -7.41 10.76 -3.61
N LEU A 167 -6.35 10.00 -3.90
CA LEU A 167 -6.48 8.60 -4.28
C LEU A 167 -7.15 7.78 -3.18
N LYS A 168 -6.66 7.86 -1.93
CA LYS A 168 -7.24 7.14 -0.78
C LYS A 168 -8.73 7.46 -0.60
N ARG A 169 -9.12 8.73 -0.74
CA ARG A 169 -10.52 9.17 -0.65
C ARG A 169 -11.41 8.55 -1.71
N LEU A 170 -10.91 8.31 -2.94
CA LEU A 170 -11.67 7.64 -3.99
C LEU A 170 -11.99 6.18 -3.59
N PHE A 171 -11.11 5.52 -2.83
CA PHE A 171 -11.33 4.18 -2.29
C PHE A 171 -12.25 4.18 -1.07
N ASP A 172 -12.04 5.08 -0.10
CA ASP A 172 -12.81 5.12 1.15
C ASP A 172 -14.28 5.52 0.94
N LYS A 173 -14.57 6.37 -0.05
CA LYS A 173 -15.91 6.95 -0.25
C LYS A 173 -16.89 5.99 -0.93
N LYS A 174 -16.43 4.89 -1.53
CA LYS A 174 -17.28 3.99 -2.31
C LYS A 174 -16.97 2.54 -1.93
N ASN A 175 -17.92 1.87 -1.28
CA ASN A 175 -17.90 0.41 -1.18
C ASN A 175 -17.81 -0.13 -2.60
N LEU A 176 -16.65 -0.66 -2.96
CA LEU A 176 -16.30 -1.05 -4.32
C LEU A 176 -17.07 -2.28 -4.82
N ASP A 177 -17.90 -2.86 -3.95
CA ASP A 177 -18.66 -4.09 -4.17
C ASP A 177 -19.90 -3.88 -5.05
N GLU A 178 -20.41 -2.65 -5.20
CA GLU A 178 -21.59 -2.32 -6.03
C GLU A 178 -21.41 -0.99 -6.76
N ILE A 179 -20.55 -0.96 -7.80
CA ILE A 179 -20.31 0.24 -8.61
C ILE A 179 -21.06 0.14 -9.94
N THR A 180 -21.84 1.15 -10.27
CA THR A 180 -22.56 1.23 -11.57
C THR A 180 -21.64 1.61 -12.74
N GLN A 181 -22.04 1.33 -13.98
CA GLN A 181 -21.26 1.65 -15.18
C GLN A 181 -20.91 3.16 -15.31
N GLU A 182 -21.83 4.05 -14.93
CA GLU A 182 -21.57 5.50 -14.93
C GLU A 182 -20.52 5.89 -13.90
N GLU A 183 -20.53 5.25 -12.73
CA GLU A 183 -19.55 5.48 -11.69
C GLU A 183 -18.18 4.91 -12.03
N MET A 184 -18.10 3.78 -12.75
CA MET A 184 -16.83 3.28 -13.30
C MET A 184 -16.20 4.32 -14.22
N LYS A 185 -16.96 4.91 -15.15
CA LYS A 185 -16.47 5.97 -16.05
C LYS A 185 -15.98 7.20 -15.29
N GLN A 186 -16.71 7.62 -14.25
CA GLN A 186 -16.30 8.74 -13.39
C GLN A 186 -15.00 8.42 -12.63
N ASN A 187 -14.88 7.21 -12.09
CA ASN A 187 -13.71 6.77 -11.36
C ASN A 187 -12.48 6.66 -12.27
N ILE A 188 -12.62 6.11 -13.47
CA ILE A 188 -11.55 6.10 -14.50
C ILE A 188 -11.11 7.54 -14.80
N GLY A 189 -12.06 8.45 -15.02
CA GLY A 189 -11.74 9.86 -15.28
C GLY A 189 -11.01 10.55 -14.11
N ALA A 190 -11.38 10.26 -12.88
CA ALA A 190 -10.72 10.79 -11.69
C ALA A 190 -9.30 10.20 -11.53
N LEU A 191 -9.16 8.88 -11.67
CA LEU A 191 -7.86 8.19 -11.58
C LEU A 191 -6.90 8.66 -12.68
N THR A 192 -7.37 8.85 -13.91
CA THR A 192 -6.56 9.37 -15.02
C THR A 192 -6.06 10.78 -14.75
N LYS A 193 -6.87 11.65 -14.12
CA LYS A 193 -6.43 13.00 -13.71
C LYS A 193 -5.34 12.93 -12.64
N ILE A 194 -5.53 12.08 -11.64
CA ILE A 194 -4.53 11.85 -10.57
C ILE A 194 -3.23 11.32 -11.20
N TYR A 195 -3.33 10.31 -12.07
CA TYR A 195 -2.21 9.75 -12.82
C TYR A 195 -1.41 10.80 -13.57
N GLU A 196 -2.05 11.63 -14.40
CA GLU A 196 -1.34 12.66 -15.19
C GLU A 196 -0.68 13.71 -14.29
N LYS A 197 -1.31 14.09 -13.16
CA LYS A 197 -0.68 14.99 -12.18
C LYS A 197 0.57 14.37 -11.54
N ILE A 198 0.49 13.13 -11.06
CA ILE A 198 1.64 12.45 -10.44
C ILE A 198 2.75 12.24 -11.47
N LYS A 199 2.40 11.91 -12.71
CA LYS A 199 3.34 11.75 -13.81
C LYS A 199 4.08 13.05 -14.12
N GLU A 200 3.37 14.18 -14.16
CA GLU A 200 4.01 15.49 -14.33
C GLU A 200 4.88 15.86 -13.12
N LEU A 201 4.40 15.62 -11.90
CA LEU A 201 5.18 15.81 -10.67
C LEU A 201 6.48 14.99 -10.70
N ASN A 202 6.40 13.70 -11.07
CA ASN A 202 7.57 12.83 -11.21
C ASN A 202 8.50 13.30 -12.32
N ARG A 203 7.98 13.81 -13.44
CA ARG A 203 8.79 14.38 -14.52
C ARG A 203 9.60 15.58 -14.01
N GLN A 204 8.97 16.52 -13.32
CA GLN A 204 9.63 17.69 -12.75
C GLN A 204 10.65 17.30 -11.68
N ASN A 205 10.27 16.38 -10.78
CA ASN A 205 11.14 15.82 -9.76
C ASN A 205 12.39 15.15 -10.38
N ASN A 206 12.24 14.40 -11.47
CA ASN A 206 13.37 13.78 -12.17
C ASN A 206 14.28 14.82 -12.82
N LEU A 207 13.74 15.86 -13.47
CA LEU A 207 14.56 16.95 -14.02
C LEU A 207 15.39 17.66 -12.95
N LEU A 208 14.80 17.88 -11.77
CA LEU A 208 15.52 18.47 -10.64
C LEU A 208 16.59 17.53 -10.09
N LYS A 209 16.26 16.23 -9.94
CA LYS A 209 17.19 15.20 -9.50
C LYS A 209 18.40 15.06 -10.43
N ASP A 210 18.17 15.13 -11.74
CA ASP A 210 19.23 15.03 -12.75
C ASP A 210 20.21 16.22 -12.67
N LYS A 211 19.75 17.42 -12.30
CA LYS A 211 20.64 18.57 -12.02
C LYS A 211 21.63 18.29 -10.88
N TYR A 212 21.28 17.40 -9.96
CA TYR A 212 22.13 16.98 -8.84
C TYR A 212 22.88 15.66 -9.11
N ASN A 213 23.13 15.32 -10.37
CA ASN A 213 23.76 14.06 -10.79
C ASN A 213 22.97 12.83 -10.31
N SER A 214 21.65 12.88 -10.50
CA SER A 214 20.69 11.84 -10.13
C SER A 214 20.60 11.55 -8.62
N ASP A 215 21.01 12.49 -7.77
CA ASP A 215 20.94 12.36 -6.31
C ASP A 215 19.61 12.88 -5.74
N PRO A 216 18.79 11.99 -5.16
CA PRO A 216 17.50 12.37 -4.61
C PRO A 216 17.61 13.22 -3.33
N LYS A 217 18.72 13.14 -2.57
CA LYS A 217 18.88 13.89 -1.31
C LYS A 217 18.84 15.40 -1.57
N TYR A 218 19.70 15.87 -2.47
CA TYR A 218 19.78 17.30 -2.79
C TYR A 218 18.58 17.81 -3.57
N ALA A 219 17.90 16.95 -4.34
CA ALA A 219 16.62 17.29 -4.93
C ALA A 219 15.54 17.55 -3.86
N ARG A 220 15.45 16.69 -2.82
CA ARG A 220 14.54 16.91 -1.69
C ARG A 220 14.89 18.17 -0.91
N ILE A 221 16.16 18.39 -0.58
CA ILE A 221 16.62 19.60 0.13
C ILE A 221 16.24 20.85 -0.66
N HIS A 222 16.47 20.85 -1.98
CA HIS A 222 16.10 21.96 -2.85
C HIS A 222 14.60 22.26 -2.74
N LYS A 223 13.74 21.25 -2.90
CA LYS A 223 12.28 21.42 -2.80
C LYS A 223 11.86 22.01 -1.47
N ARG A 224 12.35 21.47 -0.35
CA ARG A 224 12.03 21.97 1.00
C ARG A 224 12.45 23.43 1.21
N ILE A 225 13.58 23.83 0.65
CA ILE A 225 14.04 25.23 0.72
C ILE A 225 13.11 26.16 -0.06
N VAL A 226 12.68 25.76 -1.25
CA VAL A 226 11.76 26.54 -2.10
C VAL A 226 10.38 26.62 -1.45
N GLU A 227 9.84 25.49 -0.97
CA GLU A 227 8.53 25.41 -0.30
C GLU A 227 8.46 26.27 0.97
N ASN A 228 9.52 26.29 1.77
CA ASN A 228 9.57 27.08 3.01
C ASN A 228 9.61 28.60 2.74
N GLY A 229 9.91 29.03 1.49
CA GLY A 229 9.95 30.44 1.12
C GLY A 229 11.02 31.27 1.84
N THR A 230 11.88 30.63 2.64
CA THR A 230 12.91 31.29 3.48
C THR A 230 13.98 32.05 2.68
N LEU A 231 14.08 31.80 1.38
CA LEU A 231 15.01 32.49 0.48
C LEU A 231 14.21 33.22 -0.60
N SER A 232 14.29 34.55 -0.62
CA SER A 232 13.68 35.40 -1.67
C SER A 232 14.50 35.41 -2.98
N GLN A 233 15.30 34.36 -3.21
CA GLN A 233 16.24 34.29 -4.32
C GLN A 233 15.73 33.37 -5.42
N LYS A 234 16.20 33.61 -6.65
CA LYS A 234 15.90 32.72 -7.79
C LYS A 234 16.42 31.31 -7.51
N GLU A 235 15.64 30.30 -7.89
CA GLU A 235 16.00 28.88 -7.76
C GLU A 235 17.37 28.54 -8.35
N SER A 236 17.79 29.26 -9.40
CA SER A 236 19.13 29.09 -9.99
C SER A 236 20.27 29.38 -9.01
N HIS A 237 20.12 30.37 -8.12
CA HIS A 237 21.13 30.69 -7.10
C HIS A 237 21.12 29.66 -5.96
N ILE A 238 19.93 29.19 -5.57
CA ILE A 238 19.78 28.10 -4.59
C ILE A 238 20.46 26.83 -5.12
N PHE A 239 20.29 26.54 -6.42
CA PHE A 239 20.93 25.42 -7.07
C PHE A 239 22.47 25.49 -7.01
N GLU A 240 23.09 26.60 -7.41
CA GLU A 240 24.55 26.75 -7.39
C GLU A 240 25.13 26.62 -5.98
N ALA A 241 24.47 27.22 -4.98
CA ALA A 241 24.87 27.11 -3.59
C ALA A 241 24.77 25.67 -3.08
N LEU A 242 23.63 25.00 -3.30
CA LEU A 242 23.44 23.60 -2.89
C LEU A 242 24.39 22.65 -3.61
N LYS A 243 24.65 22.86 -4.90
CA LYS A 243 25.59 22.05 -5.68
C LYS A 243 27.01 22.16 -5.10
N SER A 244 27.42 23.35 -4.68
CA SER A 244 28.72 23.56 -4.05
C SER A 244 28.79 22.92 -2.66
N VAL A 245 27.72 23.06 -1.85
CA VAL A 245 27.61 22.34 -0.56
C VAL A 245 27.67 20.83 -0.75
N LYS A 246 27.01 20.30 -1.79
CA LYS A 246 27.07 18.87 -2.14
C LYS A 246 28.49 18.42 -2.39
N GLN A 247 29.21 19.10 -3.28
CA GLN A 247 30.58 18.73 -3.62
C GLN A 247 31.49 18.69 -2.39
N ASP A 248 31.42 19.70 -1.54
CA ASP A 248 32.26 19.77 -0.33
C ASP A 248 31.86 18.71 0.71
N ALA A 249 30.55 18.50 0.90
CA ALA A 249 30.03 17.52 1.86
C ALA A 249 30.35 16.08 1.42
N ASP A 250 30.11 15.74 0.15
CA ASP A 250 30.43 14.43 -0.42
C ASP A 250 31.93 14.12 -0.28
N LEU A 251 32.81 15.10 -0.54
CA LEU A 251 34.25 14.95 -0.35
C LEU A 251 34.63 14.65 1.11
N GLN A 252 34.01 15.34 2.07
CA GLN A 252 34.28 15.11 3.50
C GLN A 252 33.80 13.71 3.95
N VAL A 253 32.60 13.30 3.53
CA VAL A 253 32.04 12.00 3.87
C VAL A 253 32.86 10.86 3.23
N LEU A 254 33.35 11.06 2.00
CA LEU A 254 34.21 10.10 1.31
C LEU A 254 35.58 9.97 1.98
N GLN A 255 36.13 11.06 2.53
CA GLN A 255 37.39 11.02 3.26
C GLN A 255 37.29 10.32 4.62
N ASN A 256 36.16 10.45 5.32
CA ASN A 256 35.96 9.77 6.61
C ASN A 256 34.48 9.51 6.89
N THR A 257 33.97 8.35 6.49
CA THR A 257 32.55 7.99 6.67
C THR A 257 32.15 7.87 8.15
N ARG A 258 33.10 7.59 9.07
CA ARG A 258 32.83 7.55 10.51
C ARG A 258 32.43 8.91 11.09
N LEU A 259 32.59 10.00 10.33
CA LEU A 259 32.05 11.31 10.69
C LEU A 259 30.54 11.27 10.93
N LEU A 260 29.82 10.42 10.19
CA LEU A 260 28.36 10.28 10.30
C LEU A 260 27.91 9.58 11.58
N GLU A 261 28.80 8.85 12.26
CA GLU A 261 28.53 8.25 13.58
C GLU A 261 28.45 9.32 14.68
N ASN A 262 29.12 10.47 14.48
CA ASN A 262 29.08 11.59 15.41
C ASN A 262 28.23 12.74 14.85
N GLU A 263 26.90 12.59 14.99
CA GLU A 263 25.91 13.52 14.45
C GLU A 263 26.16 14.98 14.88
N SER A 264 26.56 15.23 16.13
CA SER A 264 26.82 16.58 16.64
C SER A 264 28.02 17.23 15.95
N TYR A 265 29.11 16.48 15.77
CA TYR A 265 30.29 16.96 15.06
C TYR A 265 29.97 17.22 13.59
N PHE A 266 29.32 16.28 12.91
CA PHE A 266 28.92 16.41 11.52
C PHE A 266 28.00 17.62 11.31
N THR A 267 27.01 17.83 12.20
CA THR A 267 26.09 18.97 12.17
C THR A 267 26.84 20.30 12.23
N THR A 268 27.87 20.40 13.08
CA THR A 268 28.66 21.63 13.24
C THR A 268 29.53 21.89 12.01
N GLN A 269 30.11 20.84 11.42
CA GLN A 269 30.90 20.95 10.18
C GLN A 269 30.03 21.36 8.99
N MET A 270 28.88 20.69 8.81
CA MET A 270 27.92 21.03 7.77
C MET A 270 27.42 22.47 7.88
N MET A 271 27.22 22.97 9.11
CA MET A 271 26.79 24.34 9.32
C MET A 271 27.82 25.35 8.78
N ARG A 272 29.11 25.09 8.97
CA ARG A 272 30.19 25.92 8.42
C ARG A 272 30.18 25.89 6.89
N LEU A 273 30.01 24.72 6.28
CA LEU A 273 29.93 24.58 4.82
C LEU A 273 28.73 25.32 4.24
N VAL A 274 27.54 25.14 4.82
CA VAL A 274 26.32 25.83 4.39
C VAL A 274 26.51 27.34 4.47
N ILE A 275 27.03 27.87 5.59
CA ILE A 275 27.26 29.31 5.74
C ILE A 275 28.29 29.81 4.72
N ASP A 276 29.40 29.10 4.53
CA ASP A 276 30.46 29.52 3.60
C ASP A 276 29.96 29.56 2.15
N GLN A 277 29.28 28.50 1.71
CA GLN A 277 28.79 28.40 0.33
C GLN A 277 27.66 29.37 0.06
N PHE A 278 26.66 29.47 0.94
CA PHE A 278 25.54 30.37 0.73
C PHE A 278 25.94 31.83 0.93
N LYS A 279 26.53 32.18 2.08
CA LYS A 279 26.77 33.58 2.45
C LYS A 279 28.04 34.14 1.83
N ASN A 280 29.17 33.44 1.94
CA ASN A 280 30.47 34.02 1.56
C ASN A 280 30.71 33.90 0.04
N LYS A 281 30.40 32.75 -0.56
CA LYS A 281 30.69 32.50 -1.99
C LYS A 281 29.56 32.92 -2.93
N ASN A 282 28.31 32.66 -2.55
CA ASN A 282 27.15 32.95 -3.40
C ASN A 282 26.39 34.22 -3.00
N ASN A 283 26.87 34.97 -1.99
CA ASN A 283 26.26 36.22 -1.50
C ASN A 283 24.76 36.10 -1.17
N ILE A 284 24.35 34.93 -0.67
CA ILE A 284 22.99 34.65 -0.25
C ILE A 284 22.82 35.13 1.18
N ASN A 285 21.90 36.08 1.38
CA ASN A 285 21.62 36.60 2.71
C ASN A 285 20.84 35.56 3.52
N LEU A 286 21.58 34.78 4.29
CA LEU A 286 21.03 33.83 5.26
C LEU A 286 20.89 34.49 6.62
N ASN A 287 19.68 34.46 7.16
CA ASN A 287 19.46 34.71 8.59
C ASN A 287 19.82 33.45 9.41
N ALA A 288 19.86 33.58 10.74
CA ALA A 288 20.26 32.48 11.62
C ALA A 288 19.28 31.28 11.57
N GLU A 289 17.99 31.53 11.37
CA GLU A 289 16.96 30.48 11.30
C GLU A 289 17.06 29.69 9.99
N SER A 290 17.14 30.36 8.84
CA SER A 290 17.33 29.75 7.53
C SER A 290 18.63 28.94 7.47
N SER A 291 19.71 29.44 8.07
CA SER A 291 20.98 28.71 8.14
C SER A 291 20.85 27.39 8.90
N LYS A 292 20.18 27.41 10.07
CA LYS A 292 19.92 26.21 10.87
C LYS A 292 18.98 25.26 10.16
N TYR A 293 17.94 25.78 9.51
CA TYR A 293 16.98 24.99 8.76
C TYR A 293 17.65 24.22 7.61
N ILE A 294 18.40 24.92 6.74
CA ILE A 294 19.13 24.29 5.64
C ILE A 294 20.13 23.26 6.16
N ASN A 295 20.87 23.60 7.22
CA ASN A 295 21.82 22.66 7.81
C ASN A 295 21.14 21.38 8.31
N ASN A 296 20.03 21.50 9.03
CA ASN A 296 19.28 20.35 9.52
C ASN A 296 18.74 19.49 8.38
N LEU A 297 18.25 20.11 7.29
CA LEU A 297 17.81 19.37 6.10
C LEU A 297 18.95 18.55 5.51
N VAL A 298 20.12 19.17 5.29
CA VAL A 298 21.27 18.49 4.70
C VAL A 298 21.74 17.35 5.60
N VAL A 299 21.94 17.62 6.89
CA VAL A 299 22.38 16.62 7.87
C VAL A 299 21.45 15.42 7.93
N ASN A 300 20.13 15.66 8.02
CA ASN A 300 19.14 14.59 8.10
C ASN A 300 19.17 13.70 6.86
N GLU A 301 19.37 14.26 5.67
CA GLU A 301 19.46 13.47 4.44
C GLU A 301 20.68 12.54 4.42
N TYR A 302 21.86 13.03 4.84
CA TYR A 302 23.05 12.17 4.96
C TYR A 302 22.90 11.09 6.03
N LEU A 303 22.33 11.43 7.20
CA LEU A 303 22.12 10.47 8.28
C LEU A 303 21.08 9.41 7.89
N ASN A 304 19.99 9.81 7.22
CA ASN A 304 18.99 8.85 6.77
C ASN A 304 19.56 7.87 5.74
N GLU A 305 20.38 8.35 4.80
CA GLU A 305 21.09 7.47 3.86
C GLU A 305 22.06 6.54 4.58
N PHE A 306 22.86 7.06 5.52
CA PHE A 306 23.84 6.28 6.27
C PHE A 306 23.20 5.16 7.11
N TYR A 307 22.10 5.45 7.79
CA TYR A 307 21.38 4.48 8.60
C TYR A 307 20.37 3.62 7.80
N GLY A 308 20.26 3.83 6.48
CA GLY A 308 19.29 3.14 5.65
C GLY A 308 17.82 3.40 6.04
N ARG A 309 17.54 4.55 6.66
CA ARG A 309 16.17 4.93 7.04
C ARG A 309 15.39 5.27 5.77
N ALA A 310 14.17 4.75 5.65
CA ALA A 310 13.28 5.10 4.56
C ALA A 310 13.02 6.62 4.57
N VAL A 311 13.35 7.30 3.48
CA VAL A 311 13.15 8.75 3.30
C VAL A 311 11.83 9.04 2.63
#